data_AF-A0A7X1TRH1-F1
#
_entry.id   AF-A0A7X1TRH1-F1
#
_cell.length_a   1.000
_cell.length_b   1.000
_cell.length_c   1.000
_cell.angle_alpha   90.00
_cell.angle_beta   90.00
_cell.angle_gamma   90.00
#
_symmetry.space_group_name_H-M   'P 1'
#
loop_
_entity.id
_entity.type
_entity.pdbx_description
1 polymer ?
#
loop_
_entity_poly.entity_id
_entity_poly.type
_entity_poly.pdbx_seq_one_letter_code
_entity_poly.pdbx_strand_id
1 'polypeptide(L)'
;MPGVVKDSAGQPLTGVQVFADNTLYSTTNALGKTDAWGCHRITRPREVGTWRAGASVQRTSGGEAWEPWLHADNGAAFPGDQGAVRHFIWRRTGQSQ
;
A
#
# COMPACT_ATOMS: atom_id res chain seq x y z
N MET A 1 -8.27 6.87 -2.98
CA MET A 1 -7.21 6.20 -3.73
C MET A 1 -7.58 4.73 -3.94
N PRO A 2 -8.13 4.36 -5.11
CA PRO A 2 -8.33 2.96 -5.47
C PRO A 2 -7.06 2.33 -6.05
N GLY A 3 -7.03 1.00 -6.09
CA GLY A 3 -5.98 0.26 -6.76
C GLY A 3 -6.07 -1.24 -6.56
N VAL A 4 -5.05 -1.94 -7.05
CA VAL A 4 -4.91 -3.38 -6.88
C VAL A 4 -3.52 -3.74 -6.38
N VAL A 5 -3.44 -4.79 -5.58
CA VAL A 5 -2.19 -5.33 -5.08
C VAL A 5 -2.00 -6.74 -5.60
N LYS A 6 -0.84 -6.99 -6.21
CA LYS A 6 -0.50 -8.28 -6.81
C LYS A 6 0.90 -8.71 -6.38
N ASP A 7 1.20 -9.99 -6.50
CA ASP A 7 2.57 -10.48 -6.46
C ASP A 7 3.26 -10.37 -7.83
N SER A 8 4.53 -10.77 -7.90
CA SER A 8 5.31 -10.78 -9.14
C SER A 8 4.80 -11.77 -10.21
N ALA A 9 3.94 -12.72 -9.85
CA ALA A 9 3.28 -13.63 -10.79
C ALA A 9 1.93 -13.06 -11.29
N GLY A 10 1.54 -11.86 -10.83
CA GLY A 10 0.28 -11.22 -11.18
C GLY A 10 -0.92 -11.70 -10.35
N GLN A 11 -0.69 -12.52 -9.32
CA GLN A 11 -1.76 -13.04 -8.46
C GLN A 11 -2.19 -11.98 -7.45
N PRO A 12 -3.51 -11.81 -7.22
CA PRO A 12 -4.02 -10.83 -6.27
C PRO A 12 -3.62 -11.19 -4.84
N LEU A 13 -3.29 -10.18 -4.04
CA LEU A 13 -2.96 -10.35 -2.63
C LEU A 13 -4.08 -9.79 -1.75
N THR A 14 -4.72 -10.67 -0.99
CA THR A 14 -5.76 -10.34 0.00
C THR A 14 -5.16 -9.92 1.35
N GLY A 15 -5.86 -9.06 2.09
CA GLY A 15 -5.50 -8.68 3.46
C GLY A 15 -4.26 -7.79 3.58
N VAL A 16 -3.74 -7.27 2.48
CA VAL A 16 -2.62 -6.31 2.46
C VAL A 16 -3.11 -5.00 3.04
N GLN A 17 -2.38 -4.44 4.00
CA GLN A 17 -2.63 -3.10 4.50
C GLN A 17 -2.13 -2.09 3.47
N VAL A 18 -3.00 -1.17 3.07
CA VAL A 18 -2.67 -0.05 2.19
C VAL A 18 -2.94 1.23 2.96
N PHE A 19 -2.07 2.22 2.80
CA PHE A 19 -2.20 3.49 3.50
C PHE A 19 -1.83 4.67 2.59
N ALA A 20 -2.30 5.84 2.99
CA ALA A 20 -1.83 7.12 2.49
C ALA A 20 -1.39 7.96 3.71
N ASP A 21 -0.12 8.32 3.77
CA ASP A 21 0.44 9.18 4.81
C ASP A 21 0.47 10.62 4.34
N ASN A 22 0.05 11.55 5.20
CA ASN A 22 0.15 12.97 4.92
C ASN A 22 1.62 13.40 4.95
N THR A 23 2.06 14.18 3.96
CA THR A 23 3.47 14.61 3.88
C THR A 23 3.82 15.78 4.80
N LEU A 24 2.81 16.45 5.37
CA LEU A 24 2.97 17.57 6.30
C LEU A 24 2.80 17.13 7.77
N TYR A 25 1.85 16.23 8.04
CA TYR A 25 1.51 15.77 9.39
C TYR A 25 1.85 14.28 9.58
N SER A 26 2.92 14.01 10.32
CA SER A 26 3.47 12.64 10.50
C SER A 26 2.54 11.65 11.22
N THR A 27 1.52 12.13 11.94
CA THR A 27 0.54 11.30 12.64
C THR A 27 -0.77 11.12 11.86
N THR A 28 -0.88 11.73 10.69
CA THR A 28 -2.11 11.71 9.89
C THR A 28 -1.97 10.72 8.74
N ASN A 29 -2.76 9.65 8.79
CA ASN A 29 -2.84 8.68 7.71
C ASN A 29 -4.28 8.20 7.48
N ALA A 30 -4.50 7.67 6.29
CA ALA A 30 -5.73 6.96 5.94
C ALA A 30 -5.39 5.52 5.61
N LEU A 31 -6.16 4.57 6.13
CA LEU A 31 -5.88 3.13 6.03
C LEU A 31 -6.96 2.40 5.22
N GLY A 32 -6.56 1.27 4.62
CA GLY A 32 -7.44 0.32 3.95
C GLY A 32 -6.81 -1.06 3.91
N LYS A 33 -7.60 -2.06 3.52
CA LYS A 33 -7.11 -3.42 3.26
C LYS A 33 -7.60 -3.92 1.91
N THR A 34 -6.82 -4.80 1.29
CA THR A 34 -7.26 -5.46 0.07
C THR A 34 -8.27 -6.56 0.32
N ASP A 35 -9.23 -6.69 -0.60
CA ASP A 35 -10.19 -7.79 -0.64
C ASP A 35 -9.60 -9.07 -1.27
N ALA A 36 -10.44 -10.10 -1.45
CA ALA A 36 -10.05 -11.37 -2.06
C ALA A 36 -9.53 -11.25 -3.50
N TRP A 37 -9.84 -10.16 -4.19
CA TRP A 37 -9.39 -9.87 -5.55
C TRP A 37 -8.17 -8.93 -5.58
N GLY A 38 -7.59 -8.63 -4.41
CA GLY A 38 -6.47 -7.71 -4.28
C GLY A 38 -6.86 -6.25 -4.47
N CYS A 39 -8.15 -5.94 -4.59
CA CYS A 39 -8.65 -4.59 -4.77
C CYS A 39 -8.69 -3.86 -3.43
N HIS A 40 -8.31 -2.58 -3.43
CA HIS A 40 -8.49 -1.72 -2.27
C HIS A 40 -9.06 -0.36 -2.68
N ARG A 41 -9.61 0.34 -1.70
CA ARG A 41 -9.99 1.75 -1.82
C ARG A 41 -9.77 2.45 -0.50
N ILE A 42 -8.87 3.43 -0.49
CA ILE A 42 -8.75 4.39 0.61
C ILE A 42 -9.68 5.56 0.33
N THR A 43 -10.53 5.90 1.29
CA THR A 43 -11.38 7.09 1.22
C THR A 43 -10.51 8.33 1.06
N ARG A 44 -10.97 9.32 0.29
CA ARG A 44 -10.21 10.57 0.13
C ARG A 44 -9.97 11.20 1.52
N PRO A 45 -8.70 11.49 1.87
CA PRO A 45 -8.42 12.21 3.09
C PRO A 45 -9.04 13.60 3.06
N ARG A 46 -9.36 14.16 4.23
CA ARG A 46 -9.98 15.49 4.33
C ARG A 46 -8.97 16.58 4.63
N GLU A 47 -7.80 16.19 5.10
CA GLU A 47 -6.73 17.07 5.53
C GLU A 47 -5.94 17.61 4.33
N VAL A 48 -5.48 18.84 4.45
CA VAL A 48 -4.76 19.55 3.39
C VAL A 48 -3.39 18.95 3.10
N GLY A 49 -2.90 19.22 1.90
CA GLY A 49 -1.54 18.88 1.47
C GLY A 49 -1.48 17.66 0.58
N THR A 50 -0.26 17.15 0.43
CA THR A 50 0.03 15.99 -0.39
C THR A 50 0.15 14.73 0.47
N TRP A 51 -0.04 13.59 -0.20
CA TRP A 51 -0.08 12.29 0.43
C TRP A 51 0.85 11.32 -0.30
N ARG A 52 1.51 10.44 0.45
CA ARG A 52 2.31 9.33 -0.10
C ARG A 52 1.62 8.02 0.20
N ALA A 53 1.48 7.19 -0.83
CA ALA A 53 0.88 5.88 -0.69
C ALA A 53 1.93 4.82 -0.35
N GLY A 54 1.55 3.86 0.46
CA GLY A 54 2.34 2.66 0.71
C GLY A 54 1.45 1.45 0.98
N ALA A 55 2.08 0.28 1.02
CA ALA A 55 1.41 -0.96 1.40
C ALA A 55 2.36 -1.93 2.09
N SER A 56 1.84 -2.70 3.03
CA SER A 56 2.56 -3.75 3.75
C SER A 56 1.67 -5.00 3.91
N VAL A 57 2.30 -6.17 4.02
CA VAL A 57 1.58 -7.43 4.22
C VAL A 57 2.19 -8.20 5.37
N GLN A 58 1.40 -8.64 6.33
CA GLN A 58 1.89 -9.52 7.40
C GLN A 58 2.17 -10.92 6.84
N ARG A 59 3.34 -11.46 7.17
CA ARG A 59 3.79 -12.80 6.79
C ARG A 59 4.30 -13.55 8.01
N THR A 60 4.15 -14.87 7.97
CA THR A 60 4.73 -15.76 8.98
C THR A 60 5.51 -16.84 8.26
N SER A 61 6.77 -17.03 8.64
CA SER A 61 7.64 -18.09 8.10
C SER A 61 8.48 -18.66 9.23
N GLY A 62 8.54 -19.98 9.37
CA GLY A 62 9.29 -20.61 10.46
C GLY A 62 8.83 -20.21 11.87
N GLY A 63 7.59 -19.75 12.03
CA GLY A 63 7.05 -19.26 13.31
C GLY A 63 7.33 -17.78 13.61
N GLU A 64 8.14 -17.10 12.80
CA GLU A 64 8.44 -15.67 12.95
C GLU A 64 7.54 -14.83 12.05
N ALA A 65 6.95 -13.78 12.65
CA ALA A 65 6.14 -12.81 11.93
C ALA A 65 7.02 -11.65 11.43
N TRP A 66 6.80 -11.24 10.19
CA TRP A 66 7.50 -10.12 9.56
C TRP A 66 6.57 -9.38 8.59
N GLU A 67 6.88 -8.11 8.33
CA GLU A 67 6.03 -7.21 7.56
C GLU A 67 6.81 -6.55 6.42
N PRO A 68 6.85 -7.17 5.23
CA PRO A 68 7.43 -6.56 4.05
C PRO A 68 6.59 -5.38 3.55
N TRP A 69 7.29 -4.32 3.16
CA TRP A 69 6.74 -3.25 2.34
C TRP A 69 6.63 -3.68 0.88
N LEU A 70 5.58 -3.23 0.21
CA LEU A 70 5.36 -3.46 -1.22
C LEU A 70 5.77 -2.25 -2.05
N HIS A 71 6.09 -2.49 -3.32
CA HIS A 71 6.47 -1.43 -4.23
C HIS A 71 5.25 -0.82 -4.91
N ALA A 72 5.09 0.50 -4.80
CA ALA A 72 4.12 1.23 -5.61
C ALA A 72 4.54 1.25 -7.09
N ASP A 73 3.57 1.22 -7.99
CA ASP A 73 3.75 1.52 -9.41
C ASP A 73 4.20 2.97 -9.65
N ASN A 74 3.73 3.89 -8.80
CA ASN A 74 4.12 5.28 -8.78
C ASN A 74 4.33 5.78 -7.34
N GLY A 75 5.58 6.08 -6.99
CA GLY A 75 5.96 6.60 -5.67
C GLY A 75 5.76 8.10 -5.45
N ALA A 76 5.28 8.85 -6.46
CA ALA A 76 5.06 10.28 -6.33
C ALA A 76 3.93 10.57 -5.35
N ALA A 77 4.12 11.63 -4.56
CA ALA A 77 3.06 12.19 -3.73
C ALA A 77 1.94 12.75 -4.62
N PHE A 78 0.72 12.82 -4.08
CA PHE A 78 -0.44 13.35 -4.80
C PHE A 78 -1.24 14.31 -3.92
N PRO A 79 -1.88 15.35 -4.51
CA PRO A 79 -2.79 16.22 -3.77
C PRO A 79 -3.99 15.45 -3.21
N GLY A 80 -4.33 15.65 -1.94
CA GLY A 80 -5.42 14.89 -1.28
C GLY A 80 -6.80 15.08 -1.93
N ASP A 81 -7.06 16.27 -2.45
CA ASP A 81 -8.31 16.67 -3.12
C ASP A 81 -8.48 16.01 -4.50
N GLN A 82 -7.38 15.82 -5.23
CA GLN A 82 -7.36 15.11 -6.52
C GLN A 82 -7.34 13.59 -6.32
N GLY A 83 -6.68 13.12 -5.26
CA GLY A 83 -6.43 11.71 -5.02
C GLY A 83 -5.46 11.10 -6.04
N ALA A 84 -5.40 9.78 -6.07
CA ALA A 84 -4.57 9.02 -7.00
C ALA A 84 -5.13 7.61 -7.20
N VAL A 85 -4.71 6.95 -8.27
CA VAL A 85 -4.75 5.48 -8.40
C VAL A 85 -3.35 4.96 -8.07
N ARG A 86 -3.26 3.93 -7.23
CA ARG A 86 -1.98 3.34 -6.83
C ARG A 86 -2.06 1.82 -6.81
N HIS A 87 -1.23 1.19 -7.63
CA HIS A 87 -1.08 -0.26 -7.64
C HIS A 87 0.18 -0.64 -6.86
N PHE A 88 0.15 -1.80 -6.21
CA PHE A 88 1.32 -2.30 -5.48
C PHE A 88 1.70 -3.70 -5.95
N ILE A 89 3.00 -3.94 -6.02
CA ILE A 89 3.57 -5.22 -6.37
C ILE A 89 4.41 -5.72 -5.21
N TRP A 90 4.08 -6.91 -4.71
CA TRP A 90 5.01 -7.66 -3.88
C TRP A 90 6.05 -8.30 -4.78
N ARG A 91 7.24 -7.69 -4.80
CA ARG A 91 8.42 -8.29 -5.39
C ARG A 91 8.97 -9.25 -4.35
N ARG A 92 9.20 -10.51 -4.71
CA ARG A 92 10.02 -11.38 -3.88
C ARG A 92 11.39 -10.71 -3.77
N THR A 93 11.67 -10.09 -2.63
CA THR A 93 13.04 -9.78 -2.27
C THR A 93 13.68 -11.13 -2.05
N GLY A 94 14.49 -11.57 -3.02
CA GLY A 94 15.44 -12.64 -2.73
C GLY A 94 16.21 -12.22 -1.48
N GLN A 95 16.41 -13.15 -0.55
CA GLN A 95 17.39 -12.94 0.50
C GLN A 95 18.67 -12.49 -0.20
N SER A 96 19.09 -11.25 0.05
CA SER A 96 20.42 -10.81 -0.34
C SER A 96 21.40 -11.80 0.28
N GLN A 97 22.24 -12.39 -0.57
CA GLN A 97 23.39 -13.21 -0.16
C GLN A 97 24.33 -12.41 0.74
#